data_AF-A0A7K1G7P1-F1
#
_entry.id   AF-A0A7K1G7P1-F1
#
_cell.length_a   1.000
_cell.length_b   1.000
_cell.length_c   1.000
_cell.angle_alpha   90.00
_cell.angle_beta   90.00
_cell.angle_gamma   90.00
#
_symmetry.space_group_name_H-M   'P 1'
#
loop_
_entity.id
_entity.type
_entity.pdbx_description
1 polymer ?
#
loop_
_entity_poly.entity_id
_entity_poly.type
_entity_poly.pdbx_seq_one_letter_code
_entity_poly.pdbx_strand_id
1 'polypeptide(L)'
;MIPDVYKTFIQAIIQKTNDDEAKWETTRDEAYVLRTSSATVEVGHYIDQDAEVGYYYFKYYNIKKKTDAGFRVNNLEDDYPTMERLFAIAAASAANIKDELSSFLGDL
;
A
#
# COMPACT_ATOMS: atom_id res chain seq x y z
N MET A 1 -7.72 -1.97 13.95
CA MET A 1 -6.52 -2.80 14.23
C MET A 1 -6.27 -3.72 13.05
N ILE A 2 -5.01 -3.93 12.64
CA ILE A 2 -4.64 -4.87 11.57
C ILE A 2 -4.76 -6.30 12.11
N PRO A 3 -5.48 -7.23 11.44
CA PRO A 3 -5.47 -8.63 11.85
C PRO A 3 -4.08 -9.27 11.70
N ASP A 4 -3.65 -10.10 12.66
CA ASP A 4 -2.28 -10.62 12.73
C ASP A 4 -1.79 -11.28 11.43
N VAL A 5 -2.66 -12.04 10.75
CA VAL A 5 -2.34 -12.67 9.46
C VAL A 5 -1.91 -11.66 8.39
N TYR A 6 -2.46 -10.44 8.43
CA TYR A 6 -2.08 -9.36 7.53
C TYR A 6 -0.83 -8.63 7.98
N LYS A 7 -0.51 -8.57 9.29
CA LYS A 7 0.70 -7.88 9.77
C LYS A 7 1.96 -8.47 9.15
N THR A 8 2.14 -9.79 9.26
CA THR A 8 3.29 -10.49 8.65
C THR A 8 3.30 -10.33 7.13
N PHE A 9 2.14 -10.41 6.50
CA PHE A 9 2.02 -10.26 5.05
C PHE A 9 2.40 -8.86 4.57
N ILE A 10 1.96 -7.81 5.28
CA ILE A 10 2.28 -6.42 4.98
C ILE A 10 3.77 -6.14 5.10
N GLN A 11 4.42 -6.62 6.16
CA GLN A 11 5.87 -6.46 6.31
C GLN A 11 6.64 -7.14 5.17
N ALA A 12 6.18 -8.31 4.71
CA ALA A 12 6.78 -8.99 3.57
C ALA A 12 6.58 -8.21 2.25
N ILE A 13 5.41 -7.60 2.04
CA ILE A 13 5.17 -6.74 0.88
C ILE A 13 6.08 -5.51 0.92
N ILE A 14 6.17 -4.83 2.08
CA ILE A 14 7.03 -3.67 2.29
C ILE A 14 8.48 -4.01 1.92
N GLN A 15 9.00 -5.13 2.43
CA GLN A 15 10.37 -5.56 2.16
C GLN A 15 10.57 -5.80 0.65
N LYS A 16 9.68 -6.57 0.03
CA LYS A 16 9.74 -6.87 -1.41
C LYS A 16 9.64 -5.63 -2.29
N THR A 17 8.88 -4.62 -1.89
CA THR A 17 8.80 -3.36 -2.65
C THR A 17 10.09 -2.54 -2.53
N ASN A 18 10.71 -2.51 -1.35
CA ASN A 18 12.01 -1.83 -1.17
C ASN A 18 13.15 -2.52 -1.93
N ASP A 19 13.06 -3.85 -2.07
CA ASP A 19 14.02 -4.66 -2.83
C ASP A 19 13.73 -4.64 -4.35
N ASP A 20 12.79 -3.81 -4.81
CA ASP A 20 12.32 -3.69 -6.20
C ASP A 20 11.73 -4.99 -6.78
N GLU A 21 11.36 -5.97 -5.94
CA GLU A 21 10.74 -7.24 -6.34
C GLU A 21 9.21 -7.13 -6.53
N ALA A 22 8.60 -6.07 -5.99
CA ALA A 22 7.16 -5.83 -6.06
C ALA A 22 6.88 -4.40 -6.55
N LYS A 23 6.31 -4.30 -7.76
CA LYS A 23 5.99 -3.02 -8.42
C LYS A 23 4.53 -2.66 -8.26
N TRP A 24 4.28 -1.43 -7.82
CA TRP A 24 2.95 -0.88 -7.66
C TRP A 24 2.52 -0.04 -8.87
N GLU A 25 1.22 0.07 -9.06
CA GLU A 25 0.60 0.88 -10.10
C GLU A 25 -0.38 1.87 -9.46
N THR A 26 -0.35 3.12 -9.91
CA THR A 26 -1.30 4.17 -9.48
C THR A 26 -2.68 3.92 -10.06
N THR A 27 -3.73 4.10 -9.26
CA THR A 27 -5.12 4.15 -9.72
C THR A 27 -5.63 5.60 -9.75
N ARG A 28 -6.86 5.80 -10.23
CA ARG A 28 -7.46 7.15 -10.32
C ARG A 28 -7.86 7.73 -8.97
N ASP A 29 -7.95 6.92 -7.91
CA ASP A 29 -8.64 7.27 -6.66
C ASP A 29 -7.68 7.26 -5.44
N GLU A 30 -6.49 7.85 -5.59
CA GLU A 30 -5.46 7.90 -4.52
C GLU A 30 -5.17 6.52 -3.89
N ALA A 31 -5.20 5.50 -4.72
CA ALA A 31 -4.91 4.13 -4.33
C ALA A 31 -3.81 3.54 -5.22
N TYR A 32 -3.14 2.54 -4.68
CA TYR A 32 -2.06 1.83 -5.32
C TYR A 32 -2.39 0.35 -5.35
N VAL A 33 -2.08 -0.27 -6.48
CA VAL A 33 -2.39 -1.67 -6.71
C VAL A 33 -1.13 -2.45 -7.06
N LEU A 34 -0.95 -3.56 -6.35
CA LEU A 34 0.06 -4.58 -6.63
C LEU A 34 -0.63 -5.80 -7.23
N ARG A 35 -0.28 -6.15 -8.47
CA ARG A 35 -0.88 -7.28 -9.20
C ARG A 35 0.10 -8.44 -9.32
N THR A 36 -0.42 -9.64 -9.07
CA THR A 36 0.26 -10.91 -9.33
C THR A 36 -0.66 -11.80 -10.16
N SER A 37 -0.14 -12.92 -10.68
CA SER A 37 -0.95 -13.91 -11.39
C SER A 37 -2.03 -14.57 -10.53
N SER A 38 -1.90 -14.53 -9.20
CA SER A 38 -2.81 -15.20 -8.26
C SER A 38 -3.69 -14.26 -7.45
N ALA A 39 -3.28 -13.00 -7.31
CA ALA A 39 -3.94 -12.06 -6.41
C ALA A 39 -3.64 -10.60 -6.77
N THR A 40 -4.52 -9.73 -6.30
CA THR A 40 -4.37 -8.27 -6.35
C THR A 40 -4.44 -7.74 -4.93
N VAL A 41 -3.51 -6.84 -4.59
CA VAL A 41 -3.56 -6.05 -3.36
C VAL A 41 -3.82 -4.60 -3.74
N GLU A 42 -4.76 -3.96 -3.07
CA GLU A 42 -5.04 -2.53 -3.18
C GLU A 42 -4.86 -1.88 -1.82
N VAL A 43 -4.14 -0.76 -1.80
CA VAL A 43 -4.00 0.10 -0.62
C VAL A 43 -4.42 1.50 -1.00
N GLY A 44 -5.17 2.15 -0.12
CA GLY A 44 -5.63 3.51 -0.37
C GLY A 44 -5.82 4.29 0.91
N HIS A 45 -6.01 5.60 0.75
CA HIS A 45 -6.29 6.52 1.84
C HIS A 45 -7.57 7.29 1.56
N TYR A 46 -8.35 7.59 2.60
CA TYR A 46 -9.47 8.53 2.49
C TYR A 46 -9.72 9.20 3.85
N ILE A 47 -10.39 10.35 3.81
CA ILE A 47 -10.79 11.08 5.01
C ILE A 47 -12.32 11.00 5.12
N ASP A 48 -12.80 10.55 6.28
CA ASP A 48 -14.20 10.70 6.65
C ASP A 48 -14.42 12.16 7.09
N GLN A 49 -15.08 12.96 6.24
CA GLN A 49 -15.24 14.40 6.45
C GLN A 49 -16.16 14.71 7.65
N ASP A 50 -17.13 13.84 7.95
CA ASP A 50 -18.07 14.06 9.05
C ASP A 50 -17.39 13.80 10.40
N ALA A 51 -16.47 12.82 10.44
CA ALA A 51 -15.74 12.46 11.66
C ALA A 51 -14.38 13.16 11.80
N GLU A 52 -13.89 13.83 10.74
CA GLU A 52 -12.52 14.35 10.63
C GLU A 52 -11.44 13.28 10.87
N VAL A 53 -11.72 12.03 10.46
CA VAL A 53 -10.85 10.88 10.70
C VAL A 53 -10.24 10.39 9.38
N GLY A 54 -8.90 10.31 9.34
CA GLY A 54 -8.16 9.70 8.24
C GLY A 54 -8.13 8.18 8.34
N TYR A 55 -8.31 7.49 7.22
CA TYR A 55 -8.30 6.05 7.11
C TYR A 55 -7.33 5.58 6.04
N TYR A 56 -6.51 4.59 6.38
CA TYR A 56 -5.88 3.73 5.39
C TYR A 56 -6.65 2.43 5.29
N TYR A 57 -6.81 1.91 4.08
CA TYR A 57 -7.42 0.61 3.85
C TYR A 57 -6.49 -0.34 3.10
N PHE A 58 -6.73 -1.63 3.31
CA PHE A 58 -6.07 -2.73 2.63
C PHE A 58 -7.13 -3.67 2.09
N LYS A 59 -7.08 -3.98 0.80
CA LYS A 59 -7.90 -5.00 0.17
C LYS A 59 -7.00 -6.04 -0.50
N TYR A 60 -7.38 -7.30 -0.35
CA TYR A 60 -6.77 -8.44 -1.01
C TYR A 60 -7.84 -9.17 -1.80
N TYR A 61 -7.62 -9.32 -3.10
CA TYR A 61 -8.46 -10.08 -3.99
C TYR A 61 -7.72 -11.33 -4.47
N ASN A 62 -8.23 -12.51 -4.16
CA ASN A 62 -7.71 -13.78 -4.66
C ASN A 62 -8.35 -14.11 -6.00
N ILE A 63 -7.57 -14.06 -7.09
CA ILE A 63 -8.07 -14.27 -8.45
C ILE A 63 -8.56 -15.71 -8.64
N LYS A 64 -7.82 -16.68 -8.08
CA LYS A 64 -8.13 -18.11 -8.25
C LYS A 64 -9.43 -18.51 -7.56
N LYS A 65 -9.65 -17.99 -6.35
CA LYS A 65 -10.82 -18.30 -5.52
C LYS A 65 -11.99 -17.34 -5.74
N LYS A 66 -11.77 -16.21 -6.44
CA LYS A 66 -12.75 -15.12 -6.61
C LYS A 66 -13.30 -14.62 -5.27
N THR A 67 -12.41 -14.47 -4.29
CA THR A 67 -12.75 -13.99 -2.95
C THR A 67 -11.96 -12.73 -2.65
N ASP A 68 -12.59 -11.77 -2.01
CA ASP A 68 -11.96 -10.57 -1.47
C ASP A 68 -12.03 -10.56 0.06
N ALA A 69 -11.05 -9.89 0.66
CA ALA A 69 -11.02 -9.58 2.08
C ALA A 69 -10.23 -8.29 2.29
N GLY A 70 -10.55 -7.55 3.34
CA GLY A 70 -9.85 -6.31 3.62
C GLY A 70 -10.17 -5.78 5.01
N PHE A 71 -9.47 -4.72 5.36
CA PHE A 71 -9.68 -3.99 6.60
C PHE A 71 -9.30 -2.52 6.38
N ARG A 72 -9.64 -1.69 7.36
CA ARG A 72 -9.19 -0.31 7.45
C ARG A 72 -8.65 -0.02 8.84
N VAL A 73 -7.72 0.91 8.92
CA VAL A 73 -7.21 1.47 10.18
C VAL A 73 -7.36 2.98 10.13
N ASN A 74 -7.68 3.58 11.26
CA ASN A 74 -7.81 5.03 11.39
C ASN A 74 -6.67 5.62 12.21
N ASN A 75 -6.50 6.94 12.15
CA ASN A 75 -5.43 7.67 12.82
C ASN A 75 -5.47 7.65 14.36
N LEU A 76 -6.48 7.03 14.97
CA LEU A 76 -6.59 6.81 16.43
C LEU A 76 -6.12 5.40 16.84
N GLU A 77 -5.78 4.52 15.88
CA GLU A 77 -5.34 3.16 16.14
C GLU A 77 -3.81 3.02 16.09
N ASP A 78 -3.23 2.22 16.98
CA ASP A 78 -1.77 1.98 17.07
C ASP A 78 -1.14 1.43 15.77
N ASP A 79 -1.92 0.72 14.97
CA ASP A 79 -1.46 0.14 13.71
C ASP A 79 -1.46 1.13 12.54
N TYR A 80 -1.99 2.36 12.71
CA TYR A 80 -2.06 3.37 11.66
C TYR A 80 -0.72 3.67 10.99
N PRO A 81 0.41 3.87 11.74
CA PRO A 81 1.71 4.13 11.13
C PRO A 81 2.20 2.98 10.25
N THR A 82 1.78 1.74 10.52
CA THR A 82 2.15 0.60 9.67
C THR A 82 1.52 0.70 8.29
N MET A 83 0.24 1.11 8.22
CA MET A 83 -0.45 1.27 6.95
C MET A 83 -0.04 2.53 6.21
N GLU A 84 0.21 3.63 6.94
CA GLU A 84 0.80 4.85 6.37
C GLU A 84 2.13 4.55 5.69
N ARG A 85 3.01 3.79 6.35
CA ARG A 85 4.29 3.36 5.78
C ARG A 85 4.11 2.52 4.52
N LEU A 86 3.19 1.55 4.53
CA LEU A 86 2.91 0.73 3.35
C LEU A 86 2.42 1.60 2.18
N PHE A 87 1.52 2.55 2.45
CA PHE A 87 0.98 3.46 1.45
C PHE A 87 2.07 4.34 0.83
N ALA A 88 2.93 4.94 1.65
CA ALA A 88 4.05 5.77 1.17
C ALA A 88 5.03 4.98 0.29
N ILE A 89 5.34 3.74 0.66
CA ILE A 89 6.23 2.86 -0.12
C ILE A 89 5.58 2.46 -1.45
N ALA A 90 4.27 2.15 -1.45
CA ALA A 90 3.53 1.87 -2.67
C ALA A 90 3.52 3.08 -3.62
N ALA A 91 3.32 4.29 -3.09
CA ALA A 91 3.35 5.53 -3.85
C ALA A 91 4.72 5.78 -4.50
N ALA A 92 5.79 5.66 -3.71
CA ALA A 92 7.18 5.82 -4.17
C ALA A 92 7.53 4.82 -5.28
N SER A 93 7.12 3.56 -5.11
CA SER A 93 7.31 2.51 -6.11
C SER A 93 6.55 2.79 -7.41
N ALA A 94 5.28 3.20 -7.32
CA ALA A 94 4.46 3.49 -8.49
C ALA A 94 4.96 4.70 -9.28
N ALA A 95 5.55 5.69 -8.61
CA ALA A 95 6.16 6.86 -9.24
C ALA A 95 7.57 6.61 -9.79
N ASN A 96 8.16 5.43 -9.57
CA ASN A 96 9.55 5.13 -9.92
C ASN A 96 10.56 6.13 -9.30
N ILE A 97 10.28 6.63 -8.10
CA ILE A 97 11.00 7.77 -7.49
C ILE A 97 12.49 7.51 -7.31
N LYS A 98 12.90 6.25 -7.16
CA LYS A 98 14.31 5.86 -7.00
C LYS A 98 15.15 6.20 -8.23
N ASP A 99 14.61 5.94 -9.42
CA ASP A 99 15.28 6.28 -10.68
C ASP A 99 15.30 7.81 -10.87
N GLU A 100 14.19 8.49 -10.56
CA GLU A 100 14.11 9.96 -10.66
C GLU A 100 15.12 10.67 -9.74
N LEU A 101 15.22 10.24 -8.48
CA LEU A 101 16.17 10.80 -7.52
C LEU A 101 17.62 10.46 -7.89
N SER A 102 17.88 9.26 -8.39
CA SER A 102 19.22 8.88 -8.85
C SER A 102 19.68 9.70 -10.04
N SER A 103 18.79 9.96 -11.00
CA SER A 103 19.05 10.87 -12.13
C SER A 103 19.36 12.28 -11.64
N PHE A 104 18.53 12.83 -10.75
CA PHE A 104 18.73 14.17 -10.20
C PHE A 104 20.08 14.31 -9.47
N LEU A 105 20.47 13.32 -8.68
CA LEU A 105 21.77 13.33 -7.98
C LEU A 105 22.96 13.16 -8.92
N GLY A 106 22.79 12.46 -10.05
CA GLY A 106 23.83 12.36 -11.08
C GLY A 106 24.06 13.66 -11.85
N ASP A 107 23.08 14.57 -11.84
CA ASP A 107 23.13 15.89 -12.50
C ASP A 107 23.71 17.01 -11.60
N LEU A 108 23.99 16.73 -10.32
CA LEU A 108 24.64 17.66 -9.36
C LEU A 108 26.17 17.65 -9.50
#